data_AF-A0A520KW71-F1
#
_entry.id   AF-A0A520KW71-F1
#
_cell.length_a   1.000
_cell.length_b   1.000
_cell.length_c   1.000
_cell.angle_alpha   90.00
_cell.angle_beta   90.00
_cell.angle_gamma   90.00
#
_symmetry.space_group_name_H-M   'P 1'
#
loop_
_entity.id
_entity.type
_entity.pdbx_description
1 polymer ?
#
loop_
_entity_poly.entity_id
_entity_poly.type
_entity_poly.pdbx_seq_one_letter_code
_entity_poly.pdbx_strand_id
1 'polypeptide(L)' 'MPLIVGTRRSKLALVQTYLVRDRLEERGYDVDIKKIVTEGDERKEIGEMGAFVNEINRQLMKGDIDVAVHSLKDVP' A
#
# COMPACT_ATOMS: atom_id res chain seq x y z
N MET A 1 -4.91 17.93 6.90
CA MET A 1 -4.35 16.61 7.26
C MET A 1 -4.11 15.89 5.95
N PRO A 2 -2.90 15.36 5.72
CA PRO A 2 -2.58 14.61 4.51
C PRO A 2 -3.38 13.31 4.47
N LEU A 3 -3.71 12.87 3.26
CA LEU A 3 -4.25 11.55 2.97
C LEU A 3 -3.12 10.52 3.09
N ILE A 4 -3.26 9.56 3.99
CA ILE A 4 -2.24 8.55 4.25
C ILE A 4 -2.46 7.36 3.31
N VAL A 5 -1.56 7.20 2.33
CA VAL A 5 -1.57 6.11 1.36
C VAL A 5 -0.62 4.99 1.81
N GLY A 6 -1.19 3.85 2.17
CA GLY A 6 -0.46 2.63 2.52
C GLY A 6 -0.01 1.83 1.31
N THR A 7 1.23 1.36 1.33
CA THR A 7 1.79 0.52 0.27
C THR A 7 2.88 -0.42 0.77
N ARG A 8 3.16 -1.49 0.02
CA ARG A 8 4.32 -2.36 0.30
C ARG A 8 5.64 -1.62 0.08
N ARG A 9 6.69 -2.07 0.76
CA ARG A 9 8.05 -1.50 0.62
C ARG A 9 8.79 -1.87 -0.67
N SER A 10 8.25 -2.76 -1.51
CA SER A 10 8.92 -3.20 -2.73
C SER A 10 9.07 -2.04 -3.73
N LYS A 11 10.13 -2.07 -4.55
CA LYS A 11 10.38 -1.00 -5.53
C LYS A 11 9.20 -0.80 -6.49
N LEU A 12 8.58 -1.90 -6.94
CA LEU A 12 7.42 -1.84 -7.83
C LEU A 12 6.20 -1.21 -7.14
N ALA A 13 5.90 -1.60 -5.91
CA ALA A 13 4.78 -1.05 -5.15
C ALA A 13 4.96 0.46 -4.92
N LEU A 14 6.17 0.91 -4.62
CA LEU A 14 6.47 2.34 -4.48
C LEU A 14 6.26 3.11 -5.79
N VAL A 15 6.71 2.58 -6.93
CA VAL A 15 6.46 3.21 -8.24
C VAL A 15 4.97 3.33 -8.53
N GLN A 16 4.20 2.26 -8.30
CA GLN A 16 2.73 2.30 -8.46
C GLN A 16 2.08 3.32 -7.52
N THR A 17 2.58 3.44 -6.30
CA THR A 17 2.06 4.38 -5.30
C THR A 17 2.38 5.82 -5.66
N TYR A 18 3.57 6.12 -6.19
CA TYR A 18 3.90 7.46 -6.67
C TYR A 18 3.01 7.86 -7.85
N LEU A 19 2.70 6.95 -8.78
CA LEU A 19 1.74 7.22 -9.86
C LEU A 19 0.31 7.54 -9.38
N VAL A 20 -0.08 7.04 -8.21
CA VAL A 20 -1.37 7.34 -7.58
C VAL A 20 -1.27 8.66 -6.82
N ARG A 21 -0.20 8.87 -6.04
CA ARG A 21 0.10 10.12 -5.32
C ARG A 21 0.07 11.30 -6.28
N ASP A 22 0.80 11.24 -7.38
CA ASP A 22 0.92 12.37 -8.31
C ASP A 22 -0.46 12.78 -8.86
N ARG A 23 -1.33 11.81 -9.15
CA ARG A 23 -2.71 12.06 -9.61
C ARG A 23 -3.62 12.63 -8.52
N LEU A 24 -3.37 12.32 -7.26
CA LEU A 24 -4.10 12.85 -6.11
C LEU A 24 -3.62 14.28 -5.82
N GLU A 25 -2.32 14.54 -5.86
CA GLU A 25 -1.72 15.87 -5.72
C GLU A 25 -2.20 16.81 -6.82
N GLU A 26 -2.28 16.35 -8.08
CA GLU A 26 -2.88 17.11 -9.20
C GLU A 26 -4.35 17.51 -8.95
N ARG A 27 -5.06 16.79 -8.07
CA ARG A 27 -6.46 17.07 -7.69
C ARG A 27 -6.56 17.89 -6.40
N GLY A 28 -5.43 18.33 -5.85
CA GLY A 28 -5.37 19.18 -4.66
C GLY A 28 -5.37 18.41 -3.34
N TYR A 29 -5.13 17.11 -3.35
CA TYR A 29 -4.93 16.34 -2.12
C TYR A 29 -3.49 16.45 -1.64
N ASP A 30 -3.29 16.73 -0.36
CA ASP A 30 -2.02 16.54 0.33
C ASP A 30 -1.88 15.03 0.66
N VAL A 31 -0.73 14.41 0.34
CA VAL A 31 -0.59 12.95 0.37
C VAL A 31 0.70 12.53 1.09
N ASP A 32 0.54 11.67 2.10
CA ASP A 32 1.65 11.01 2.79
C ASP A 32 1.69 9.53 2.45
N ILE A 33 2.88 8.98 2.20
CA ILE A 33 3.06 7.57 1.86
C ILE A 33 3.59 6.79 3.07
N LYS A 34 2.79 5.82 3.54
CA LYS A 34 3.17 4.90 4.60
C LYS A 34 3.61 3.56 4.02
N LYS A 35 4.89 3.24 4.21
CA LYS A 35 5.47 1.95 3.81
C LYS A 35 5.13 0.90 4.86
N ILE A 36 4.50 -0.18 4.42
CA ILE A 36 4.03 -1.27 5.28
C ILE A 36 4.87 -2.51 4.99
N VAL A 37 5.40 -3.10 6.06
CA VAL A 37 6.10 -4.39 6.01
C VAL A 37 5.05 -5.48 6.17
N THR A 38 4.99 -6.40 5.22
CA THR A 38 4.08 -7.55 5.24
C THR A 38 4.86 -8.83 5.54
N GLU A 39 4.19 -9.87 6.06
CA GLU A 39 4.85 -11.16 6.33
C GLU A 39 5.43 -11.78 5.05
N GLY A 40 4.75 -11.56 3.90
CA GLY A 40 5.29 -11.95 2.59
C GLY A 40 6.56 -11.19 2.18
N ASP A 41 6.86 -10.02 2.77
CA ASP A 41 8.14 -9.34 2.55
C ASP A 41 9.30 -9.95 3.34
N GLU A 42 9.01 -10.77 4.36
CA GLU A 42 10.00 -11.45 5.20
C GLU A 42 10.26 -12.89 4.74
N ARG A 43 9.22 -13.58 4.27
CA ARG A 43 9.33 -14.94 3.70
C ARG A 43 9.46 -14.85 2.18
N LYS A 44 10.65 -15.16 1.64
CA LYS A 44 10.89 -15.24 0.18
C LYS A 44 10.18 -16.42 -0.50
N GLU A 45 9.56 -17.30 0.27
CA GLU A 45 8.74 -18.39 -0.24
C GLU A 45 7.38 -17.83 -0.67
N ILE A 46 6.81 -18.41 -1.72
CA ILE A 46 5.54 -18.02 -2.32
C ILE A 46 4.47 -18.04 -1.21
N GLY A 47 4.23 -16.87 -0.60
CA GLY A 47 3.23 -16.72 0.44
C GLY A 47 1.87 -16.98 -0.17
N GLU A 48 1.02 -17.69 0.58
CA GLU A 48 -0.40 -17.85 0.28
C GLU A 48 -1.02 -16.52 -0.19
N MET A 49 -2.04 -16.58 -1.04
CA MET A 49 -2.66 -15.46 -1.80
C MET A 49 -3.10 -14.23 -0.96
N GLY A 50 -2.92 -14.21 0.37
CA GLY A 50 -3.18 -13.07 1.26
C GLY A 50 -1.97 -12.50 2.02
N ALA A 51 -0.79 -13.14 1.96
CA ALA A 51 0.37 -12.76 2.80
C ALA A 51 0.90 -11.34 2.52
N PHE A 52 0.61 -10.78 1.34
CA PHE A 52 1.02 -9.45 0.91
C PHE A 52 0.00 -8.34 1.19
N VAL A 53 -1.24 -8.69 1.57
CA VAL A 53 -2.35 -7.72 1.69
C VAL A 53 -2.87 -7.63 3.12
N ASN A 54 -2.79 -8.71 3.92
CA ASN A 54 -3.35 -8.78 5.26
C ASN A 54 -2.96 -7.61 6.17
N GLU A 55 -1.67 -7.25 6.21
CA GLU A 55 -1.21 -6.15 7.06
C GLU A 55 -1.71 -4.78 6.59
N ILE A 56 -1.77 -4.58 5.27
CA ILE A 56 -2.25 -3.33 4.69
C ILE A 56 -3.75 -3.17 4.96
N ASN A 57 -4.54 -4.24 4.77
CA ASN A 57 -5.97 -4.26 5.12
C ASN A 57 -6.18 -4.00 6.61
N ARG A 58 -5.37 -4.59 7.47
CA ARG A 58 -5.46 -4.36 8.93
C ARG A 58 -5.25 -2.89 9.27
N GLN A 59 -4.27 -2.22 8.67
CA GLN A 59 -4.03 -0.79 8.89
C GLN A 59 -5.15 0.07 8.31
N LEU A 60 -5.68 -0.28 7.14
CA LEU A 60 -6.83 0.41 6.56
C LEU A 60 -8.06 0.32 7.48
N MET A 61 -8.37 -0.88 7.98
CA MET A 61 -9.50 -1.11 8.90
C MET A 61 -9.35 -0.41 10.25
N LYS A 62 -8.10 -0.15 10.69
CA LYS A 62 -7.80 0.60 11.91
C LYS A 62 -7.83 2.12 11.72
N GLY A 63 -7.87 2.61 10.48
CA GLY A 63 -7.70 4.03 10.16
C GLY A 63 -6.24 4.51 10.28
N ASP A 64 -5.28 3.59 10.28
CA ASP A 64 -3.84 3.89 10.29
C ASP A 64 -3.33 4.37 8.92
N ILE A 65 -4.12 4.12 7.88
CA ILE A 65 -4.02 4.60 6.50
C ILE A 65 -5.43 4.87 5.98
N ASP A 66 -5.56 5.79 5.03
CA ASP A 66 -6.84 6.16 4.40
C ASP A 66 -7.09 5.41 3.09
N VAL A 67 -6.01 5.09 2.36
CA VAL A 67 -6.06 4.42 1.06
C VAL A 67 -4.95 3.37 0.98
N ALA A 68 -5.23 2.24 0.34
CA ALA A 68 -4.23 1.21 0.04
C ALA A 68 -3.98 1.13 -1.47
N VAL A 69 -2.72 1.04 -1.88
CA VAL A 69 -2.32 0.81 -3.28
C VAL A 69 -1.77 -0.60 -3.44
N HIS A 70 -2.38 -1.38 -4.33
CA HIS A 70 -1.99 -2.76 -4.66
C HIS A 70 -1.82 -2.96 -6.16
N SER A 71 -1.01 -3.96 -6.53
CA SER A 71 -1.15 -4.57 -7.84
C SER A 71 -2.43 -5.41 -7.86
N LEU A 72 -3.26 -5.26 -8.89
CA LEU A 72 -4.57 -5.92 -8.96
C LEU A 72 -4.49 -7.44 -8.78
N LYS A 73 -3.44 -8.08 -9.31
CA LYS A 73 -3.21 -9.53 -9.18
C LYS A 73 -3.02 -10.02 -7.74
N ASP A 74 -2.68 -9.12 -6.82
CA ASP A 74 -2.40 -9.44 -5.42
C ASP A 74 -3.65 -9.25 -4.55
N VAL A 75 -4.75 -8.70 -5.08
CA VAL A 75 -6.02 -8.51 -4.37
C VAL A 75 -6.86 -9.80 -4.51
N PRO A 76 -7.27 -10.44 -3.39
CA PRO A 76 -8.08 -11.65 -3.40
C PRO A 76 -9.54 -11.41 -3.84
#